data_AF-A0A0C2VPP5-F1
#
_entry.id   AF-A0A0C2VPP5-F1
#
_cell.length_a   1.000
_cell.length_b   1.000
_cell.length_c   1.000
_cell.angle_alpha   90.00
_cell.angle_beta   90.00
_cell.angle_gamma   90.00
#
_symmetry.space_group_name_H-M   'P 1'
#
loop_
_entity.id
_entity.type
_entity.pdbx_description
1 polymer ?
#
loop_
_entity_poly.entity_id
_entity_poly.type
_entity_poly.pdbx_seq_one_letter_code
_entity_poly.pdbx_strand_id
1 'polypeptide(L)'
;MHKKWKWLWIVVPLILVTAGGLYYSAVVKNPGSFLSQDRIINEINKQFRNGETEEILDIEYLDDRNVFVPFRSNKDQYGMAYWEWRMNEWELMMVSSSGNPVMISSNEGDPENQFIVWNLHPDDEVEKAVFYLTMERNFQVSQGEQLYTPRVQMKEEIGFEKSYGSMKMPADWSTYMKSYQQALAPEDGIPFDVFNDAFFPQPHFAYGWIPYTNQNEVAELQHTRGQSGFSSGYTETILQLNPSELESSSEES
;
A
#
# COMPACT_ATOMS: atom_id res chain seq x y z
N MET A 1 12.66 58.51 -16.81
CA MET A 1 12.18 57.26 -17.46
C MET A 1 11.86 56.09 -16.50
N HIS A 2 11.77 56.28 -15.17
CA HIS A 2 11.60 55.15 -14.21
C HIS A 2 10.17 54.88 -13.70
N LYS A 3 9.16 55.68 -14.09
CA LYS A 3 7.81 55.56 -13.51
C LYS A 3 6.99 54.37 -14.04
N LYS A 4 7.30 53.90 -15.26
CA LYS A 4 6.60 52.76 -15.90
C LYS A 4 7.04 51.38 -15.37
N TRP A 5 8.18 51.31 -14.68
CA TRP A 5 8.69 50.05 -14.12
C TRP A 5 8.10 49.71 -12.75
N LYS A 6 7.64 50.71 -11.98
CA LYS A 6 7.04 50.48 -10.66
C LYS A 6 5.73 49.66 -10.71
N TRP A 7 4.98 49.77 -11.81
CA TRP A 7 3.76 48.99 -12.05
C TRP A 7 4.06 47.49 -12.26
N LEU A 8 5.22 47.17 -12.87
CA LEU A 8 5.61 45.80 -13.18
C LEU A 8 5.85 44.99 -11.90
N TRP A 9 6.38 45.65 -10.86
CA TRP A 9 6.58 45.07 -9.54
C TRP A 9 5.29 44.78 -8.77
N ILE A 10 4.14 45.28 -9.20
CA ILE A 10 2.83 45.00 -8.60
C ILE A 10 2.04 44.00 -9.46
N VAL A 11 2.08 44.19 -10.78
CA VAL A 11 1.32 43.36 -11.73
C VAL A 11 1.87 41.94 -11.83
N VAL A 12 3.20 41.76 -11.82
CA VAL A 12 3.80 40.41 -11.93
C VAL A 12 3.50 39.52 -10.72
N PRO A 13 3.69 39.96 -9.45
CA PRO A 13 3.30 39.16 -8.30
C PRO A 13 1.80 38.89 -8.27
N LEU A 14 0.98 39.87 -8.65
CA LEU A 14 -0.47 39.68 -8.71
C LEU A 14 -0.83 38.58 -9.71
N ILE A 15 -0.28 38.61 -10.92
CA ILE A 15 -0.48 37.55 -11.92
C ILE A 15 0.00 36.19 -11.39
N LEU A 16 1.15 36.13 -10.72
CA LEU A 16 1.67 34.88 -10.16
C LEU A 16 0.79 34.34 -9.03
N VAL A 17 0.26 35.20 -8.16
CA VAL A 17 -0.68 34.80 -7.10
C VAL A 17 -2.00 34.31 -7.70
N THR A 18 -2.54 35.01 -8.71
CA THR A 18 -3.78 34.58 -9.35
C THR A 18 -3.59 33.28 -10.14
N ALA A 19 -2.49 33.15 -10.90
CA ALA A 19 -2.16 31.93 -11.61
C ALA A 19 -1.90 30.76 -10.66
N GLY A 20 -1.18 31.00 -9.56
CA GLY A 20 -0.93 30.02 -8.50
C GLY A 20 -2.21 29.62 -7.77
N GLY A 21 -3.12 30.55 -7.49
CA GLY A 21 -4.41 30.28 -6.87
C GLY A 21 -5.35 29.49 -7.80
N LEU A 22 -5.39 29.85 -9.09
CA LEU A 22 -6.14 29.09 -10.09
C LEU A 22 -5.58 27.67 -10.25
N TYR A 23 -4.26 27.53 -10.33
CA TYR A 23 -3.57 26.23 -10.36
C TYR A 23 -3.86 25.40 -9.11
N TYR A 24 -3.73 25.99 -7.91
CA TYR A 24 -4.03 25.33 -6.65
C TYR A 24 -5.49 24.86 -6.60
N SER A 25 -6.46 25.70 -6.99
CA SER A 25 -7.87 25.29 -7.01
C SER A 25 -8.18 24.23 -8.07
N ALA A 26 -7.38 24.17 -9.14
CA ALA A 26 -7.52 23.14 -10.16
C ALA A 26 -6.91 21.82 -9.72
N VAL A 27 -5.89 21.80 -8.85
CA VAL A 27 -5.22 20.58 -8.38
C VAL A 27 -5.85 20.05 -7.08
N VAL A 28 -6.32 20.95 -6.20
CA VAL A 28 -6.89 20.63 -4.89
C VAL A 28 -8.41 20.71 -4.95
N LYS A 29 -9.03 19.96 -5.87
CA LYS A 29 -10.46 19.69 -5.78
C LYS A 29 -10.68 18.43 -4.95
N ASN A 30 -11.72 18.46 -4.13
CA ASN A 30 -12.20 17.27 -3.47
C ASN A 30 -12.65 16.25 -4.52
N PRO A 31 -12.51 14.95 -4.23
CA PRO A 31 -12.92 13.90 -5.13
C PRO A 31 -14.38 14.04 -5.52
N GLY A 32 -14.64 13.87 -6.82
CA GLY A 32 -16.01 13.74 -7.34
C GLY A 32 -16.61 12.40 -6.93
N SER A 33 -17.90 12.21 -7.22
CA SER A 33 -18.54 10.90 -7.09
C SER A 33 -17.71 9.81 -7.78
N PHE A 34 -17.59 8.65 -7.14
CA PHE A 34 -16.89 7.51 -7.72
C PHE A 34 -17.62 6.98 -8.97
N LEU A 35 -16.93 6.11 -9.71
CA LEU A 35 -17.41 5.53 -10.95
C LEU A 35 -18.62 4.61 -10.72
N SER A 36 -19.49 4.46 -11.72
CA SER A 36 -20.54 3.45 -11.70
C SER A 36 -19.96 2.04 -11.91
N GLN A 37 -20.67 1.00 -11.44
CA GLN A 37 -20.23 -0.40 -11.60
C GLN A 37 -19.94 -0.77 -13.06
N ASP A 38 -20.81 -0.40 -14.01
CA ASP A 38 -20.57 -0.66 -15.44
C ASP A 38 -19.27 -0.02 -15.94
N ARG A 39 -18.95 1.18 -15.45
CA ARG A 39 -17.72 1.88 -15.83
C ARG A 39 -16.49 1.24 -15.20
N ILE A 40 -16.59 0.80 -13.94
CA ILE A 40 -15.54 0.05 -13.25
C ILE A 40 -15.21 -1.21 -14.05
N ILE A 41 -16.21 -2.04 -14.36
CA ILE A 41 -16.04 -3.29 -15.12
C ILE A 41 -15.38 -3.01 -16.48
N ASN A 42 -15.83 -1.98 -17.18
CA ASN A 42 -15.26 -1.61 -18.48
C ASN A 42 -13.79 -1.18 -18.37
N GLU A 43 -13.43 -0.33 -17.39
CA GLU A 43 -12.04 0.11 -17.21
C GLU A 43 -11.11 -1.04 -16.81
N ILE A 44 -11.56 -1.92 -15.91
CA ILE A 44 -10.81 -3.14 -15.53
C ILE A 44 -10.55 -3.99 -16.78
N ASN A 45 -11.60 -4.36 -17.52
CA ASN A 45 -11.49 -5.24 -18.68
C ASN A 45 -10.68 -4.62 -19.84
N LYS A 46 -10.69 -3.29 -19.95
CA LYS A 46 -9.90 -2.55 -20.95
C LYS A 46 -8.41 -2.60 -20.64
N GLN A 47 -8.04 -2.37 -19.38
CA GLN A 47 -6.63 -2.34 -18.95
C GLN A 47 -6.06 -3.73 -18.72
N PHE A 48 -6.91 -4.67 -18.29
CA PHE A 48 -6.55 -6.03 -17.96
C PHE A 48 -7.43 -6.98 -18.77
N ARG A 49 -7.00 -7.27 -20.01
CA ARG A 49 -7.74 -8.13 -20.96
C ARG A 49 -8.05 -9.53 -20.44
N ASN A 50 -7.27 -10.02 -19.48
CA ASN A 50 -7.48 -11.32 -18.84
C ASN A 50 -8.37 -11.25 -17.59
N GLY A 51 -8.77 -10.03 -17.17
CA GLY A 51 -9.57 -9.82 -15.96
C GLY A 51 -10.95 -10.40 -16.06
N GLU A 52 -11.55 -10.33 -17.25
CA GLU A 52 -12.89 -10.85 -17.55
C GLU A 52 -13.88 -10.63 -16.39
N THR A 53 -13.82 -9.43 -15.80
CA THR A 53 -14.58 -9.06 -14.62
C THR A 53 -16.06 -9.15 -14.94
N GLU A 54 -16.78 -9.95 -14.17
CA GLU A 54 -18.20 -10.20 -14.32
C GLU A 54 -19.00 -9.40 -13.30
N GLU A 55 -18.52 -9.38 -12.05
CA GLU A 55 -19.29 -8.88 -10.91
C GLU A 55 -18.41 -8.05 -9.97
N ILE A 56 -18.91 -6.88 -9.58
CA ILE A 56 -18.33 -6.06 -8.52
C ILE A 56 -18.95 -6.50 -7.20
N LEU A 57 -18.13 -6.97 -6.26
CA LEU A 57 -18.59 -7.46 -4.96
C LEU A 57 -18.92 -6.30 -4.01
N ASP A 58 -18.09 -5.26 -4.02
CA ASP A 58 -18.28 -4.06 -3.18
C ASP A 58 -17.53 -2.86 -3.74
N ILE A 59 -17.79 -1.67 -3.18
CA ILE A 59 -17.01 -0.45 -3.40
C ILE A 59 -16.63 0.10 -2.03
N GLU A 60 -15.40 -0.15 -1.61
CA GLU A 60 -14.89 0.21 -0.29
C GLU A 60 -14.03 1.48 -0.38
N TYR A 61 -14.50 2.55 0.26
CA TYR A 61 -13.73 3.79 0.39
C TYR A 61 -12.72 3.63 1.53
N LEU A 62 -11.44 3.58 1.19
CA LEU A 62 -10.35 3.51 2.15
C LEU A 62 -10.15 4.86 2.83
N ASP A 63 -10.29 5.92 2.03
CA ASP A 63 -10.39 7.32 2.46
C ASP A 63 -11.10 8.14 1.37
N ASP A 64 -11.01 9.47 1.44
CA ASP A 64 -11.65 10.36 0.48
C ASP A 64 -11.16 10.14 -0.97
N ARG A 65 -9.89 9.77 -1.15
CA ARG A 65 -9.16 9.73 -2.43
C ARG A 65 -8.79 8.33 -2.89
N ASN A 66 -9.04 7.30 -2.09
CA ASN A 66 -8.59 5.94 -2.32
C ASN A 66 -9.77 4.97 -2.23
N VAL A 67 -9.97 4.18 -3.27
CA VAL A 67 -11.09 3.23 -3.37
C VAL A 67 -10.59 1.85 -3.73
N PHE A 68 -11.00 0.87 -2.94
CA PHE A 68 -10.79 -0.55 -3.15
C PHE A 68 -12.07 -1.18 -3.72
N VAL A 69 -11.91 -1.99 -4.76
CA VAL A 69 -13.04 -2.70 -5.39
C VAL A 69 -12.68 -4.18 -5.54
N PRO A 70 -13.20 -5.05 -4.67
CA PRO A 70 -13.14 -6.49 -4.87
C PRO A 70 -14.12 -6.90 -5.97
N PHE A 71 -13.70 -7.80 -6.84
CA PHE A 71 -14.52 -8.28 -7.95
C PHE A 71 -14.35 -9.79 -8.17
N ARG A 72 -15.33 -10.38 -8.86
CA ARG A 72 -15.28 -11.76 -9.33
C ARG A 72 -15.24 -11.78 -10.85
N SER A 73 -14.32 -12.55 -11.41
CA SER A 73 -14.27 -12.79 -12.86
C SER A 73 -15.22 -13.91 -13.26
N ASN A 74 -15.53 -13.97 -14.55
CA ASN A 74 -16.30 -15.07 -15.15
C ASN A 74 -15.60 -16.46 -15.06
N LYS A 75 -14.33 -16.49 -14.66
CA LYS A 75 -13.51 -17.69 -14.40
C LYS A 75 -13.48 -18.05 -12.91
N ASP A 76 -14.36 -17.44 -12.13
CA ASP A 76 -14.45 -17.60 -10.68
C ASP A 76 -13.18 -17.18 -9.94
N GLN A 77 -12.40 -16.25 -10.52
CA GLN A 77 -11.25 -15.68 -9.82
C GLN A 77 -11.71 -14.48 -9.00
N TYR A 78 -11.30 -14.47 -7.73
CA TYR A 78 -11.55 -13.37 -6.81
C TYR A 78 -10.38 -12.38 -6.94
N GLY A 79 -10.61 -11.36 -7.75
CA GLY A 79 -9.65 -10.34 -8.07
C GLY A 79 -9.93 -9.04 -7.33
N MET A 80 -9.03 -8.10 -7.43
CA MET A 80 -9.20 -6.81 -6.80
C MET A 80 -8.65 -5.69 -7.66
N ALA A 81 -9.17 -4.50 -7.46
CA ALA A 81 -8.64 -3.33 -8.09
C ALA A 81 -8.65 -2.13 -7.14
N TYR A 82 -7.77 -1.18 -7.42
CA TYR A 82 -7.52 -0.02 -6.59
C TYR A 82 -7.51 1.24 -7.45
N TRP A 83 -8.25 2.25 -7.02
CA TRP A 83 -8.36 3.54 -7.67
C TRP A 83 -7.89 4.64 -6.75
N GLU A 84 -7.28 5.64 -7.36
CA GLU A 84 -6.87 6.86 -6.67
C GLU A 84 -7.39 8.08 -7.40
N TRP A 85 -7.83 9.08 -6.64
CA TRP A 85 -8.21 10.38 -7.17
C TRP A 85 -6.97 11.22 -7.45
N ARG A 86 -6.58 11.30 -8.72
CA ARG A 86 -5.43 12.10 -9.20
C ARG A 86 -5.88 13.02 -10.33
N MET A 87 -5.30 14.22 -10.38
CA MET A 87 -5.55 15.19 -11.45
C MET A 87 -7.03 15.50 -11.76
N ASN A 88 -7.92 15.37 -10.76
CA ASN A 88 -9.39 15.51 -10.86
C ASN A 88 -10.13 14.37 -11.56
N GLU A 89 -9.55 13.18 -11.62
CA GLU A 89 -10.23 11.98 -12.06
C GLU A 89 -9.85 10.76 -11.21
N TRP A 90 -10.71 9.76 -11.24
CA TRP A 90 -10.44 8.46 -10.63
C TRP A 90 -9.62 7.63 -11.61
N GLU A 91 -8.36 7.39 -11.27
CA GLU A 91 -7.43 6.61 -12.07
C GLU A 91 -7.35 5.19 -11.51
N LEU A 92 -7.39 4.19 -12.39
CA LEU A 92 -7.14 2.79 -12.02
C LEU A 92 -5.63 2.61 -11.78
N MET A 93 -5.26 2.39 -10.52
CA MET A 93 -3.87 2.30 -10.08
C MET A 93 -3.37 0.86 -10.02
N MET A 94 -4.25 -0.08 -9.67
CA MET A 94 -3.90 -1.50 -9.64
C MET A 94 -5.11 -2.36 -9.99
N VAL A 95 -4.85 -3.47 -10.67
CA VAL A 95 -5.79 -4.56 -10.89
C VAL A 95 -5.04 -5.88 -10.76
N SER A 96 -5.59 -6.82 -10.02
CA SER A 96 -5.02 -8.13 -9.78
C SER A 96 -6.08 -9.19 -9.94
N SER A 97 -5.73 -10.31 -10.59
CA SER A 97 -6.54 -11.55 -10.56
C SER A 97 -6.31 -12.37 -9.30
N SER A 98 -5.41 -11.93 -8.41
CA SER A 98 -5.09 -12.58 -7.14
C SER A 98 -5.85 -11.91 -6.02
N GLY A 99 -6.42 -12.74 -5.15
CA GLY A 99 -7.11 -12.33 -3.93
C GLY A 99 -6.21 -12.14 -2.71
N ASN A 100 -4.95 -12.59 -2.81
CA ASN A 100 -3.97 -12.51 -1.72
C ASN A 100 -3.82 -11.08 -1.18
N PRO A 101 -3.65 -10.89 0.13
CA PRO A 101 -3.45 -9.59 0.71
C PRO A 101 -2.28 -8.84 0.08
N VAL A 102 -2.50 -7.57 -0.20
CA VAL A 102 -1.48 -6.64 -0.69
C VAL A 102 -1.56 -5.35 0.11
N MET A 103 -0.41 -4.70 0.25
CA MET A 103 -0.35 -3.37 0.81
C MET A 103 -0.39 -2.36 -0.32
N ILE A 104 -1.27 -1.38 -0.21
CA ILE A 104 -1.42 -0.28 -1.16
C ILE A 104 -1.12 1.04 -0.47
N SER A 105 -0.49 1.95 -1.20
CA SER A 105 -0.18 3.30 -0.73
C SER A 105 -0.45 4.34 -1.82
N SER A 106 -0.91 5.52 -1.39
CA SER A 106 -0.99 6.71 -2.24
C SER A 106 0.38 7.39 -2.42
N ASN A 107 1.30 7.20 -1.47
CA ASN A 107 2.64 7.77 -1.49
C ASN A 107 3.71 6.79 -1.00
N GLU A 108 4.85 6.75 -1.67
CA GLU A 108 6.00 5.97 -1.24
C GLU A 108 6.55 6.53 0.08
N GLY A 109 6.70 5.67 1.09
CA GLY A 109 7.36 6.04 2.35
C GLY A 109 6.52 6.76 3.39
N ASP A 110 5.20 6.93 3.21
CA ASP A 110 4.31 7.37 4.29
C ASP A 110 3.55 6.19 4.92
N PRO A 111 4.04 5.63 6.04
CA PRO A 111 3.42 4.49 6.69
C PRO A 111 2.08 4.83 7.36
N GLU A 112 1.65 6.09 7.43
CA GLU A 112 0.32 6.43 7.99
C GLU A 112 -0.81 6.34 6.96
N ASN A 113 -0.50 6.25 5.66
CA ASN A 113 -1.49 6.23 4.58
C ASN A 113 -1.38 4.95 3.74
N GLN A 114 -1.12 3.83 4.43
CA GLN A 114 -1.05 2.49 3.86
C GLN A 114 -2.24 1.66 4.32
N PHE A 115 -2.79 0.89 3.37
CA PHE A 115 -3.90 -0.01 3.61
C PHE A 115 -3.51 -1.41 3.17
N ILE A 116 -3.92 -2.40 3.96
CA ILE A 116 -3.87 -3.81 3.58
C ILE A 116 -5.25 -4.15 3.02
N VAL A 117 -5.29 -4.70 1.82
CA VAL A 117 -6.54 -5.08 1.14
C VAL A 117 -6.48 -6.52 0.66
N TRP A 118 -7.62 -7.22 0.67
CA TRP A 118 -7.71 -8.63 0.26
C TRP A 118 -9.07 -8.93 -0.38
N ASN A 119 -9.10 -9.98 -1.22
CA ASN A 119 -10.32 -10.57 -1.76
C ASN A 119 -10.13 -12.09 -1.91
N LEU A 120 -10.17 -12.80 -0.79
CA LEU A 120 -9.96 -14.24 -0.70
C LEU A 120 -11.10 -15.00 -1.38
N HIS A 121 -10.76 -16.14 -1.97
CA HIS A 121 -11.74 -17.07 -2.51
C HIS A 121 -12.47 -17.77 -1.35
N PRO A 122 -13.82 -17.82 -1.33
CA PRO A 122 -14.57 -18.40 -0.22
C PRO A 122 -14.27 -19.88 0.02
N ASP A 123 -13.97 -20.66 -1.03
CA ASP A 123 -13.61 -22.08 -0.92
C ASP A 123 -12.27 -22.35 -0.20
N ASP A 124 -11.41 -21.32 0.00
CA ASP A 124 -10.20 -21.48 0.82
C ASP A 124 -10.51 -21.41 2.34
N GLU A 125 -11.79 -21.17 2.72
CA GLU A 125 -12.32 -21.22 4.09
C GLU A 125 -11.50 -20.40 5.13
N VAL A 126 -10.92 -19.29 4.68
CA VAL A 126 -10.13 -18.41 5.54
C VAL A 126 -11.05 -17.56 6.41
N GLU A 127 -10.94 -17.71 7.72
CA GLU A 127 -11.81 -17.07 8.71
C GLU A 127 -11.08 -16.01 9.53
N LYS A 128 -9.75 -16.12 9.59
CA LYS A 128 -8.90 -15.11 10.22
C LYS A 128 -7.51 -15.10 9.60
N ALA A 129 -6.79 -14.02 9.83
CA ALA A 129 -5.39 -13.91 9.44
C ALA A 129 -4.58 -13.24 10.54
N VAL A 130 -3.32 -13.64 10.65
CA VAL A 130 -2.33 -12.91 11.43
C VAL A 130 -1.35 -12.26 10.47
N PHE A 131 -1.33 -10.94 10.46
CA PHE A 131 -0.38 -10.13 9.70
C PHE A 131 0.85 -9.83 10.54
N TYR A 132 2.00 -9.71 9.89
CA TYR A 132 3.28 -9.49 10.51
C TYR A 132 4.05 -8.37 9.82
N LEU A 133 4.65 -7.50 10.64
CA LEU A 133 5.78 -6.66 10.25
C LEU A 133 7.04 -7.31 10.82
N THR A 134 7.97 -7.67 9.94
CA THR A 134 9.23 -8.32 10.31
C THR A 134 10.42 -7.49 9.86
N MET A 135 11.49 -7.52 10.64
CA MET A 135 12.80 -7.00 10.25
C MET A 135 13.83 -7.99 10.74
N GLU A 136 14.67 -8.49 9.84
CA GLU A 136 15.71 -9.43 10.24
C GLU A 136 16.81 -8.74 11.05
N ARG A 137 17.45 -9.51 11.95
CA ARG A 137 18.63 -9.02 12.65
C ARG A 137 19.74 -8.77 11.65
N ASN A 138 20.50 -7.70 11.88
CA ASN A 138 21.62 -7.36 11.03
C ASN A 138 22.81 -6.94 11.91
N PHE A 139 24.02 -7.30 11.49
CA PHE A 139 25.24 -6.86 12.13
C PHE A 139 26.22 -6.41 11.04
N GLN A 140 26.57 -5.14 11.06
CA GLN A 140 27.46 -4.54 10.09
C GLN A 140 28.67 -3.93 10.80
N VAL A 141 29.84 -4.06 10.18
CA VAL A 141 31.08 -3.43 10.65
C VAL A 141 31.66 -2.63 9.50
N SER A 142 31.86 -1.33 9.70
CA SER A 142 32.45 -0.45 8.70
C SER A 142 33.37 0.57 9.36
N GLN A 143 34.57 0.75 8.82
CA GLN A 143 35.60 1.66 9.34
C GLN A 143 35.88 1.53 10.87
N GLY A 144 35.64 0.36 11.46
CA GLY A 144 35.81 0.12 12.89
C GLY A 144 34.58 0.42 13.75
N GLU A 145 33.51 0.96 13.17
CA GLU A 145 32.20 1.11 13.81
C GLU A 145 31.38 -0.16 13.63
N GLN A 146 30.70 -0.57 14.70
CA GLN A 146 29.84 -1.75 14.72
C GLN A 146 28.38 -1.29 14.86
N LEU A 147 27.54 -1.67 13.92
CA LEU A 147 26.11 -1.42 13.94
C LEU A 147 25.38 -2.75 14.08
N TYR A 148 24.62 -2.88 15.16
CA TYR A 148 23.72 -4.00 15.38
C TYR A 148 22.28 -3.54 15.25
N THR A 149 21.51 -4.21 14.39
CA THR A 149 20.06 -4.05 14.30
C THR A 149 19.39 -5.30 14.86
N PRO A 150 18.55 -5.17 15.91
CA PRO A 150 17.80 -6.29 16.45
C PRO A 150 16.71 -6.73 15.48
N ARG A 151 16.28 -8.00 15.61
CA ARG A 151 15.08 -8.49 14.91
C ARG A 151 13.83 -7.80 15.47
N VAL A 152 12.88 -7.53 14.59
CA VAL A 152 11.54 -7.05 14.94
C VAL A 152 10.52 -8.02 14.39
N GLN A 153 9.51 -8.32 15.19
CA GLN A 153 8.36 -9.11 14.79
C GLN A 153 7.13 -8.58 15.51
N MET A 154 6.35 -7.75 14.81
CA MET A 154 5.07 -7.23 15.30
C MET A 154 3.96 -8.00 14.60
N LYS A 155 2.86 -8.27 15.30
CA LYS A 155 1.73 -9.01 14.75
C LYS A 155 0.41 -8.27 14.96
N GLU A 156 -0.51 -8.45 14.03
CA GLU A 156 -1.90 -8.01 14.13
C GLU A 156 -2.80 -9.17 13.71
N GLU A 157 -3.76 -9.56 14.54
CA GLU A 157 -4.71 -10.64 14.24
C GLU A 157 -6.07 -10.03 13.90
N ILE A 158 -6.63 -10.43 12.76
CA ILE A 158 -7.96 -10.00 12.34
C ILE A 158 -8.83 -11.20 11.99
N GLY A 159 -10.09 -11.16 12.41
CA GLY A 159 -11.13 -12.08 11.94
C GLY A 159 -11.82 -11.50 10.71
N PHE A 160 -12.21 -12.36 9.78
CA PHE A 160 -12.87 -11.97 8.55
C PHE A 160 -14.38 -12.18 8.66
N GLU A 161 -15.15 -11.09 8.57
CA GLU A 161 -16.61 -11.18 8.43
C GLU A 161 -17.03 -11.51 6.98
N LYS A 162 -16.18 -11.15 6.02
CA LYS A 162 -16.35 -11.38 4.59
C LYS A 162 -15.02 -11.85 4.00
N SER A 163 -15.07 -12.55 2.88
CA SER A 163 -13.86 -13.01 2.19
C SER A 163 -13.04 -11.87 1.56
N TYR A 164 -13.57 -10.65 1.54
CA TYR A 164 -12.88 -9.45 1.09
C TYR A 164 -12.91 -8.37 2.17
N GLY A 165 -11.98 -7.42 2.08
CA GLY A 165 -12.01 -6.23 2.91
C GLY A 165 -10.71 -5.46 2.88
N SER A 166 -10.66 -4.46 3.75
CA SER A 166 -9.47 -3.67 3.99
C SER A 166 -9.23 -3.43 5.48
N MET A 167 -7.98 -3.14 5.81
CA MET A 167 -7.62 -2.53 7.08
C MET A 167 -6.56 -1.47 6.85
N LYS A 168 -6.59 -0.42 7.67
CA LYS A 168 -5.47 0.52 7.74
C LYS A 168 -4.28 -0.18 8.40
N MET A 169 -3.05 0.15 7.98
CA MET A 169 -1.86 -0.36 8.65
C MET A 169 -1.91 -0.08 10.16
N PRO A 170 -1.55 -1.06 11.03
CA PRO A 170 -1.59 -0.86 12.47
C PRO A 170 -0.74 0.34 12.90
N ALA A 171 -1.30 1.21 13.74
CA ALA A 171 -0.65 2.46 14.14
C ALA A 171 0.71 2.23 14.83
N ASP A 172 0.84 1.12 15.56
CA ASP A 172 2.09 0.75 16.22
C ASP A 172 3.20 0.42 15.21
N TRP A 173 2.84 -0.20 14.08
CA TRP A 173 3.78 -0.49 12.99
C TRP A 173 4.26 0.80 12.35
N SER A 174 3.32 1.69 12.00
CA SER A 174 3.66 3.00 11.42
C SER A 174 4.54 3.83 12.37
N THR A 175 4.21 3.83 13.67
CA THR A 175 4.98 4.52 14.70
C THR A 175 6.39 3.95 14.82
N TYR A 176 6.52 2.62 14.85
CA TYR A 176 7.81 1.96 14.89
C TYR A 176 8.67 2.31 13.67
N MET A 177 8.12 2.17 12.46
CA MET A 177 8.82 2.48 11.22
C MET A 177 9.26 3.93 11.15
N LYS A 178 8.40 4.90 11.53
CA LYS A 178 8.77 6.32 11.60
C LYS A 178 9.87 6.57 12.60
N SER A 179 9.79 5.98 13.79
CA SER A 179 10.83 6.13 14.82
C SER A 179 12.17 5.54 14.37
N TYR A 180 12.14 4.42 13.66
CA TYR A 180 13.31 3.77 13.09
C TYR A 180 13.96 4.63 12.01
N GLN A 181 13.16 5.14 11.06
CA GLN A 181 13.63 6.06 10.02
C GLN A 181 14.22 7.35 10.60
N GLN A 182 13.61 7.91 11.65
CA GLN A 182 14.13 9.10 12.33
C GLN A 182 15.45 8.83 13.07
N ALA A 183 15.58 7.68 13.72
CA ALA A 183 16.82 7.29 14.40
C ALA A 183 17.98 7.06 13.43
N LEU A 184 17.69 6.70 12.18
CA LEU A 184 18.67 6.52 11.11
C LEU A 184 18.96 7.80 10.33
N ALA A 185 18.13 8.85 10.47
CA ALA A 185 18.34 10.11 9.78
C ALA A 185 19.63 10.79 10.28
N PRO A 186 20.54 11.22 9.40
CA PRO A 186 21.75 11.90 9.83
C PRO A 186 21.42 13.21 10.54
N GLU A 187 22.12 13.51 11.65
CA GLU A 187 21.92 14.74 12.46
C GLU A 187 22.05 16.04 11.65
N ASP A 188 22.78 16.01 10.53
CA ASP A 188 23.14 17.19 9.74
C ASP A 188 22.19 17.50 8.58
N GLY A 189 21.11 16.72 8.40
CA GLY A 189 20.11 16.95 7.34
C GLY A 189 20.63 16.82 5.90
N ILE A 190 21.83 16.26 5.72
CA ILE A 190 22.37 15.93 4.39
C ILE A 190 21.54 14.76 3.85
N PRO A 191 20.98 14.85 2.62
CA PRO A 191 20.21 13.75 2.05
C PRO A 191 21.06 12.49 2.06
N PHE A 192 20.44 11.38 2.44
CA PHE A 192 21.02 10.04 2.35
C PHE A 192 21.65 9.87 0.96
N ASP A 193 22.97 9.97 0.88
CA ASP A 193 23.69 9.97 -0.39
C ASP A 193 23.69 8.53 -0.92
N VAL A 194 23.61 8.38 -2.24
CA VAL A 194 23.57 7.07 -2.96
C VAL A 194 24.75 6.17 -2.57
N PHE A 195 25.84 6.77 -2.07
CA PHE A 195 26.98 6.07 -1.50
C PHE A 195 26.65 5.31 -0.20
N ASN A 196 25.86 5.86 0.72
CA ASN A 196 25.57 5.19 2.00
C ASN A 196 24.61 4.00 1.85
N ASP A 197 23.61 4.08 0.98
CA ASP A 197 22.73 2.94 0.67
C ASP A 197 23.49 1.75 0.06
N ALA A 198 24.57 2.02 -0.68
CA ALA A 198 25.40 0.99 -1.28
C ALA A 198 26.31 0.26 -0.28
N PHE A 199 26.70 0.93 0.82
CA PHE A 199 27.61 0.38 1.84
C PHE A 199 26.91 -0.08 3.11
N PHE A 200 25.71 0.43 3.38
CA PHE A 200 24.89 0.12 4.55
C PHE A 200 23.45 -0.12 4.11
N PRO A 201 23.16 -1.28 3.48
CA PRO A 201 21.79 -1.62 3.13
C PRO A 201 20.96 -1.59 4.41
N GLN A 202 19.99 -0.69 4.44
CA GLN A 202 19.06 -0.56 5.55
C GLN A 202 18.33 -1.89 5.71
N PRO A 203 18.17 -2.41 6.94
CA PRO A 203 17.40 -3.62 7.13
C PRO A 203 15.97 -3.33 6.68
N HIS A 204 15.55 -4.08 5.67
CA HIS A 204 14.25 -3.90 5.04
C HIS A 204 13.18 -4.49 5.95
N PHE A 205 12.18 -3.68 6.26
CA PHE A 205 10.92 -4.19 6.77
C PHE A 205 10.30 -5.11 5.71
N ALA A 206 9.78 -6.25 6.15
CA ALA A 206 9.05 -7.19 5.32
C ALA A 206 7.69 -7.45 5.94
N TYR A 207 6.66 -7.42 5.09
CA TYR A 207 5.29 -7.73 5.47
C TYR A 207 4.98 -9.18 5.16
N GLY A 208 4.37 -9.85 6.12
CA GLY A 208 3.91 -11.22 5.93
C GLY A 208 2.56 -11.46 6.56
N TRP A 209 1.96 -12.60 6.24
CA TRP A 209 0.69 -13.00 6.82
C TRP A 209 0.54 -14.51 6.86
N ILE A 210 -0.30 -14.99 7.77
CA ILE A 210 -0.66 -16.40 7.90
C ILE A 210 -2.19 -16.49 7.95
N PRO A 211 -2.86 -17.10 6.95
CA PRO A 211 -4.29 -17.37 6.99
C PRO A 211 -4.61 -18.55 7.91
N TYR A 212 -5.74 -18.49 8.60
CA TYR A 212 -6.25 -19.61 9.39
C TYR A 212 -7.73 -19.89 9.08
N THR A 213 -8.09 -21.17 9.13
CA THR A 213 -9.48 -21.65 9.05
C THR A 213 -10.20 -21.54 10.39
N ASN A 214 -11.50 -21.88 10.44
CA ASN A 214 -12.26 -21.89 11.69
C ASN A 214 -11.73 -22.92 12.72
N GLN A 215 -10.99 -23.94 12.28
CA GLN A 215 -10.35 -24.93 13.15
C GLN A 215 -8.99 -24.44 13.68
N ASN A 216 -8.59 -23.20 13.36
CA ASN A 216 -7.29 -22.62 13.73
C ASN A 216 -6.10 -23.34 13.09
N GLU A 217 -6.32 -23.95 11.92
CA GLU A 217 -5.28 -24.56 11.08
C GLU A 217 -4.85 -23.56 10.00
N VAL A 218 -3.59 -23.63 9.54
CA VAL A 218 -3.11 -22.76 8.46
C VAL A 218 -3.85 -23.10 7.18
N ALA A 219 -4.54 -22.14 6.57
CA ALA A 219 -5.35 -22.40 5.38
C ALA A 219 -4.48 -22.57 4.11
N GLU A 220 -4.88 -23.49 3.25
CA GLU A 220 -4.29 -23.67 1.93
C GLU A 220 -4.99 -22.77 0.90
N LEU A 221 -4.27 -21.82 0.33
CA LEU A 221 -4.82 -20.84 -0.62
C LEU A 221 -4.77 -21.37 -2.06
N GLN A 222 -5.48 -22.46 -2.34
CA GLN A 222 -5.45 -23.08 -3.67
C GLN A 222 -6.23 -22.25 -4.70
N HIS A 223 -7.30 -21.58 -4.27
CA HIS A 223 -8.24 -20.87 -5.14
C HIS A 223 -8.00 -19.35 -5.18
N THR A 224 -7.47 -18.75 -4.11
CA THR A 224 -7.17 -17.31 -4.01
C THR A 224 -6.01 -16.87 -4.90
N ARG A 225 -5.13 -17.80 -5.32
CA ARG A 225 -3.94 -17.49 -6.11
C ARG A 225 -4.30 -17.06 -7.53
N GLY A 226 -4.10 -15.77 -7.81
CA GLY A 226 -4.14 -15.23 -9.17
C GLY A 226 -2.82 -15.41 -9.91
N GLN A 227 -2.87 -15.25 -11.23
CA GLN A 227 -1.71 -15.47 -12.11
C GLN A 227 -1.17 -14.20 -12.75
N SER A 228 -1.90 -13.08 -12.65
CA SER A 228 -1.53 -11.84 -13.33
C SER A 228 -2.16 -10.60 -12.69
N GLY A 229 -1.53 -9.46 -12.90
CA GLY A 229 -2.01 -8.16 -12.48
C GLY A 229 -1.27 -7.03 -13.20
N PHE A 230 -1.75 -5.82 -13.00
CA PHE A 230 -1.16 -4.57 -13.44
C PHE A 230 -1.16 -3.61 -12.25
N SER A 231 -0.05 -2.88 -12.04
CA SER A 231 0.05 -1.81 -11.05
C SER A 231 0.82 -0.64 -11.64
N SER A 232 0.23 0.55 -11.61
CA SER A 232 0.89 1.84 -11.83
C SER A 232 1.09 2.63 -10.53
N GLY A 233 0.53 2.16 -9.42
CA GLY A 233 0.70 2.71 -8.08
C GLY A 233 1.72 1.96 -7.22
N TYR A 234 1.89 2.43 -5.99
CA TYR A 234 2.73 1.79 -4.97
C TYR A 234 1.97 0.64 -4.33
N THR A 235 2.34 -0.57 -4.74
CA THR A 235 1.79 -1.82 -4.21
C THR A 235 2.96 -2.66 -3.69
N GLU A 236 2.85 -3.14 -2.46
CA GLU A 236 3.81 -4.05 -1.85
C GLU A 236 3.13 -5.39 -1.55
N THR A 237 3.83 -6.48 -1.87
CA THR A 237 3.31 -7.83 -1.67
C THR A 237 3.48 -8.22 -0.21
N ILE A 238 2.39 -8.71 0.40
CA ILE A 238 2.45 -9.30 1.74
C ILE A 238 2.68 -10.80 1.58
N LEU A 239 3.83 -11.28 2.04
CA LEU A 239 4.24 -12.67 1.80
C LEU A 239 3.47 -13.64 2.69
N GLN A 240 2.98 -14.74 2.14
CA GLN A 240 2.46 -15.83 2.97
C GLN A 240 3.63 -16.45 3.73
N LEU A 241 3.61 -16.38 5.06
CA LEU A 241 4.66 -16.91 5.93
C LEU A 241 4.35 -18.34 6.35
N ASN A 242 5.40 -19.10 6.66
CA ASN A 242 5.26 -20.32 7.43
C ASN A 242 5.42 -20.01 8.93
N PRO A 243 4.56 -20.53 9.83
CA PRO A 243 4.77 -20.39 11.26
C PRO A 243 6.22 -20.69 11.73
N SER A 244 6.92 -21.63 11.10
CA SER A 244 8.32 -21.97 11.42
C SER A 244 9.34 -20.85 11.15
N GLU A 245 8.98 -19.82 10.40
CA GLU A 245 9.84 -18.67 10.09
C GLU A 245 9.80 -17.60 11.20
N LEU A 246 8.85 -17.73 12.14
CA LEU A 246 8.64 -16.80 13.25
C LEU A 246 9.43 -17.21 14.50
N GLU A 247 9.97 -16.24 15.25
CA GLU A 247 10.80 -16.53 16.45
C GLU A 247 10.08 -17.36 17.52
N SER A 248 8.78 -17.14 17.73
CA SER A 248 7.98 -17.83 18.74
C SER A 248 7.67 -19.30 18.41
N SER A 249 7.94 -19.78 17.20
CA SER A 249 7.69 -21.19 16.83
C SER A 249 8.66 -22.17 17.49
N SER A 250 9.72 -21.66 18.13
CA SER A 250 10.74 -22.46 18.81
C SER A 250 10.47 -22.71 20.30
N GLU A 251 9.43 -22.11 20.89
CA GLU A 251 9.12 -22.25 22.32
C GLU A 251 8.00 -23.25 22.64
N GLU A 252 7.33 -23.82 21.63
CA GLU A 252 6.25 -24.81 21.81
C GLU A 252 6.63 -26.25 21.41
N SER A 253 7.94 -26.58 21.36
CA SER A 253 8.44 -27.96 21.11
C SER A 253 8.98 -28.64 22.36
#